data_AF-A0A6I2U5R6-F1
#
_entry.id   AF-A0A6I2U5R6-F1
#
_cell.length_a   1.000
_cell.length_b   1.000
_cell.length_c   1.000
_cell.angle_alpha   90.00
_cell.angle_beta   90.00
_cell.angle_gamma   90.00
#
_symmetry.space_group_name_H-M   'P 1'
#
loop_
_entity.id
_entity.type
_entity.pdbx_description
1 polymer ?
#
loop_
_entity_poly.entity_id
_entity_poly.type
_entity_poly.pdbx_seq_one_letter_code
_entity_poly.pdbx_strand_id
1 'polypeptide(L)' 'MPNCKFCGKPVISARVMHAHCWEQKVMELMKTVCDSYCRWPLECRSSEELEENHCNDCVLIQALNLGL' A
#
# COMPACT_ATOMS: atom_id res chain seq x y z
N MET A 1 -22.89 -12.16 8.32
CA MET A 1 -21.88 -11.14 8.00
C MET A 1 -20.54 -11.81 7.93
N PRO A 2 -19.76 -11.63 6.87
CA PRO A 2 -18.38 -12.10 6.85
C PRO A 2 -17.54 -11.31 7.87
N ASN A 3 -16.43 -11.90 8.30
CA ASN A 3 -15.47 -11.24 9.19
C ASN A 3 -14.36 -10.57 8.36
N CYS A 4 -13.90 -9.41 8.81
CA CYS A 4 -12.76 -8.71 8.23
C CYS A 4 -11.52 -9.62 8.28
N LYS A 5 -10.86 -9.80 7.14
CA LYS A 5 -9.67 -10.68 7.04
C LYS A 5 -8.47 -10.21 7.87
N PHE A 6 -8.46 -8.96 8.33
CA PHE A 6 -7.34 -8.39 9.07
C PHE A 6 -7.55 -8.36 10.58
N CYS A 7 -8.75 -7.96 11.04
CA CYS A 7 -9.02 -7.81 12.47
C CYS A 7 -9.99 -8.87 13.03
N GLY A 8 -10.55 -9.74 12.18
CA GLY A 8 -11.47 -10.80 12.57
C GLY A 8 -12.87 -10.33 13.00
N LYS A 9 -13.11 -9.02 13.09
CA LYS A 9 -14.42 -8.46 13.48
C LYS A 9 -15.41 -8.46 12.31
N PRO A 10 -16.72 -8.52 12.56
CA PRO A 10 -17.72 -8.50 11.50
C PRO A 10 -17.64 -7.26 10.60
N VAL A 11 -17.88 -7.43 9.30
CA VAL A 11 -17.91 -6.35 8.31
C VAL A 11 -19.27 -6.28 7.60
N ILE A 12 -19.70 -5.05 7.31
CA ILE A 12 -20.97 -4.72 6.62
C ILE A 12 -20.73 -4.48 5.12
N SER A 13 -19.47 -4.24 4.73
CA SER A 13 -19.05 -3.95 3.36
C SER A 13 -19.02 -5.20 2.45
N ALA A 14 -19.21 -4.96 1.15
CA ALA A 14 -19.03 -5.95 0.09
C ALA A 14 -17.58 -6.48 0.00
N ARG A 15 -16.59 -5.64 0.37
CA ARG A 15 -15.20 -6.06 0.55
C ARG A 15 -15.10 -6.74 1.93
N VAL A 16 -14.48 -7.93 1.99
CA VAL A 16 -14.33 -8.72 3.23
C VAL A 16 -13.24 -8.13 4.17
N MET A 17 -13.23 -6.80 4.32
CA MET A 17 -12.30 -6.02 5.12
C MET A 17 -12.86 -4.62 5.40
N HIS A 18 -12.56 -4.07 6.57
CA HIS A 18 -12.82 -2.66 6.86
C HIS A 18 -11.83 -1.77 6.09
N ALA A 19 -12.29 -0.62 5.59
CA ALA A 19 -11.43 0.35 4.90
C ALA A 19 -10.21 0.73 5.76
N HIS A 20 -10.43 1.06 7.03
CA HIS A 20 -9.34 1.37 7.96
C HIS A 20 -8.34 0.20 8.15
N CYS A 21 -8.82 -1.04 8.20
CA CYS A 21 -7.91 -2.18 8.32
C CYS A 21 -7.07 -2.39 7.05
N TRP A 22 -7.65 -2.08 5.88
CA TRP A 22 -6.92 -2.09 4.62
C TRP A 22 -5.85 -1.00 4.57
N GLU A 23 -6.19 0.25 4.92
CA GLU A 23 -5.24 1.37 4.98
C GLU A 23 -4.00 1.05 5.83
N GLN A 24 -4.20 0.52 7.03
CA GLN A 24 -3.10 0.13 7.93
C GLN A 24 -2.20 -0.93 7.27
N LYS A 25 -2.79 -1.94 6.64
CA LYS A 25 -2.03 -3.00 5.96
C LYS A 25 -1.31 -2.51 4.71
N VAL A 26 -1.90 -1.59 3.96
CA VAL A 26 -1.26 -0.92 2.82
C VAL A 26 -0.03 -0.14 3.28
N MET A 27 -0.14 0.65 4.35
CA MET A 27 1.01 1.41 4.88
C MET A 27 2.15 0.49 5.35
N GLU A 28 1.83 -0.60 6.07
CA GLU A 28 2.82 -1.60 6.47
C GLU A 28 3.52 -2.26 5.26
N LEU A 29 2.75 -2.62 4.24
CA LEU A 29 3.25 -3.23 3.01
C LEU A 29 4.14 -2.25 2.23
N MET A 30 3.68 -1.01 2.03
CA MET A 30 4.44 0.03 1.35
C MET A 30 5.78 0.26 2.02
N LYS A 31 5.80 0.40 3.35
CA LYS A 31 7.04 0.53 4.11
C LYS A 31 7.98 -0.64 3.87
N THR A 32 7.47 -1.87 4.00
CA THR A 32 8.27 -3.08 3.81
C THR A 32 8.83 -3.17 2.38
N VAL A 33 8.02 -2.89 1.36
CA VAL A 33 8.46 -2.96 -0.04
C VAL A 33 9.45 -1.85 -0.36
N CYS A 34 9.13 -0.60 -0.03
CA CYS A 34 10.00 0.54 -0.32
C CYS A 34 11.34 0.44 0.41
N ASP A 35 11.34 0.02 1.68
CA ASP A 35 12.56 -0.02 2.50
C ASP A 35 13.42 -1.27 2.23
N SER A 36 12.80 -2.42 1.93
CA SER A 36 13.52 -3.71 1.87
C SER A 36 13.68 -4.29 0.47
N TYR A 37 12.87 -3.87 -0.51
CA TYR A 37 12.82 -4.53 -1.83
C TYR A 37 12.92 -3.55 -3.00
N CYS A 38 12.51 -2.29 -2.83
CA CYS A 38 12.61 -1.28 -3.86
C CYS A 38 14.06 -0.81 -4.00
N ARG A 39 14.61 -0.91 -5.21
CA ARG A 39 15.97 -0.47 -5.51
C ARG A 39 16.10 1.04 -5.71
N TRP A 40 15.03 1.70 -6.18
CA TRP A 40 15.08 3.09 -6.64
C TRP A 40 15.53 4.10 -5.57
N PRO A 41 15.09 4.00 -4.30
CA PRO A 41 15.57 4.90 -3.26
C PRO A 41 17.10 4.89 -3.06
N LEU A 42 17.79 3.81 -3.47
CA LEU A 42 19.25 3.67 -3.37
C LEU A 42 19.98 4.15 -4.64
N GLU A 43 19.28 4.23 -5.77
CA GLU A 43 19.87 4.54 -7.08
C GLU A 43 19.61 5.99 -7.53
N CYS A 44 18.52 6.60 -7.06
CA CYS A 44 18.20 8.00 -7.32
C CYS A 44 19.10 8.93 -6.50
N ARG A 45 19.40 10.10 -7.07
CA ARG A 45 20.29 11.10 -6.46
C ARG A 45 19.57 12.03 -5.49
N SER A 46 18.25 12.14 -5.63
CA SER A 46 17.39 12.93 -4.77
C SER A 46 16.01 12.30 -4.61
N SER A 47 15.26 12.76 -3.61
CA SER A 47 13.87 12.39 -3.41
C SER A 47 12.97 12.87 -4.56
N GLU A 48 13.28 14.02 -5.16
CA GLU A 48 12.52 14.58 -6.28
C GLU A 48 12.66 13.71 -7.54
N GLU A 49 13.89 13.26 -7.87
CA GLU A 49 14.12 12.32 -8.96
C GLU A 49 13.39 10.98 -8.74
N LEU A 50 13.42 10.48 -7.50
CA LEU A 50 12.70 9.27 -7.12
C LEU A 50 11.18 9.43 -7.30
N GLU A 51 10.64 10.58 -6.90
CA GLU A 51 9.21 10.85 -6.96
C GLU A 51 8.72 11.00 -8.41
N GLU A 52 9.39 11.83 -9.19
CA GLU A 52 9.04 12.11 -10.58
C GLU A 52 9.20 10.90 -11.50
N ASN A 53 10.31 10.16 -11.37
CA ASN A 53 10.63 9.10 -12.32
C ASN A 53 10.10 7.72 -11.92
N HIS A 54 9.76 7.50 -10.63
CA HIS A 54 9.42 6.16 -10.14
C HIS A 54 8.18 6.11 -9.24
N CYS A 55 8.03 6.99 -8.24
CA CYS A 55 6.92 6.85 -7.29
C CYS A 55 5.57 7.30 -7.86
N ASN A 56 5.52 8.37 -8.66
CA ASN A 56 4.28 8.88 -9.24
C ASN A 56 3.56 7.84 -10.12
N ASP A 57 4.32 7.03 -10.84
CA ASP A 57 3.80 5.95 -11.69
C ASP A 57 4.03 4.55 -11.10
N CYS A 58 4.24 4.45 -9.79
CA CYS A 58 4.52 3.17 -9.14
C CYS A 58 3.32 2.23 -9.21
N VAL A 59 3.45 1.16 -10.01
CA VAL A 59 2.40 0.15 -10.23
C VAL A 59 1.87 -0.48 -8.94
N LEU A 60 2.73 -0.62 -7.92
CA LEU A 60 2.31 -1.11 -6.61
C LEU A 60 1.35 -0.12 -5.93
N ILE A 61 1.70 1.16 -5.91
CA ILE A 61 0.86 2.21 -5.31
C ILE A 61 -0.47 2.31 -6.05
N GLN A 62 -0.43 2.32 -7.39
CA GLN A 62 -1.64 2.31 -8.21
C GLN A 62 -2.56 1.14 -7.87
N ALA A 63 -2.01 -0.08 -7.73
CA ALA A 63 -2.79 -1.27 -7.38
C ALA A 63 -3.36 -1.20 -5.95
N LEU A 64 -2.58 -0.72 -4.97
CA LEU A 64 -3.02 -0.64 -3.57
C LEU A 64 -4.14 0.40 -3.38
N ASN A 65 -4.11 1.49 -4.15
CA ASN A 65 -5.13 2.53 -4.14
C ASN A 65 -6.50 2.06 -4.68
N LEU A 66 -6.57 0.95 -5.43
CA LEU A 66 -7.86 0.36 -5.84
C LEU A 66 -8.65 -0.22 -4.66
N GLY A 67 -7.96 -0.58 -3.57
CA GLY A 67 -8.54 -1.14 -2.35
C GLY A 67 -8.99 -0.10 -1.33
N LEU A 68 -8.52 1.15 -1.47
CA LEU A 68 -9.05 2.32 -0.79
C LEU A 68 -10.42 2.72 -1.39
#